data_AF-A0A0W7YUP3-F1
#
_entry.id   AF-A0A0W7YUP3-F1
#
_cell.length_a   1.000
_cell.length_b   1.000
_cell.length_c   1.000
_cell.angle_alpha   90.00
_cell.angle_beta   90.00
_cell.angle_gamma   90.00
#
_symmetry.space_group_name_H-M   'P 1'
#
loop_
_entity.id
_entity.type
_entity.pdbx_description
1 polymer ?
#
loop_
_entity_poly.entity_id
_entity_poly.type
_entity_poly.pdbx_seq_one_letter_code
_entity_poly.pdbx_strand_id
1 'polypeptide(L)'
;MKSPEGTDWSIEAKNAGAYYASLSNAQLIAGGKEIPLQAEMLAPYSEKVWHPVKSSPLPAGKLMLKTWLINDYGGREEVTYEIAR
;
A
#
# COMPACT_ATOMS: atom_id res chain seq x y z
N MET A 1 13.89 10.15 21.04
CA MET A 1 12.65 9.39 20.72
C MET A 1 13.11 8.02 20.27
N LYS A 2 12.97 6.99 21.11
CA LYS A 2 13.49 5.65 20.79
C LYS A 2 12.51 4.99 19.82
N SER A 3 12.96 4.66 18.62
CA SER A 3 12.25 3.74 17.72
C SER A 3 12.04 2.41 18.47
N PRO A 4 10.85 1.80 18.46
CA PRO A 4 10.71 0.45 18.96
C PRO A 4 11.43 -0.47 17.98
N GLU A 5 12.52 -1.10 18.42
CA GLU A 5 13.06 -2.25 17.71
C GLU A 5 12.03 -3.37 17.75
N GLY A 6 11.55 -3.76 16.56
CA GLY A 6 10.73 -4.94 16.34
C GLY A 6 9.40 -4.64 15.63
N THR A 7 9.19 -5.31 14.49
CA THR A 7 7.90 -5.59 13.81
C THR A 7 7.22 -4.59 12.86
N ASP A 8 7.76 -3.42 12.57
CA ASP A 8 7.17 -2.57 11.51
C ASP A 8 7.63 -3.02 10.12
N TRP A 9 6.79 -3.84 9.48
CA TRP A 9 6.91 -4.19 8.07
C TRP A 9 6.53 -2.99 7.20
N SER A 10 6.92 -3.05 5.94
CA SER A 10 6.54 -2.08 4.91
C SER A 10 6.23 -2.79 3.60
N ILE A 11 5.61 -2.07 2.68
CA ILE A 11 5.51 -2.49 1.29
C ILE A 11 6.18 -1.46 0.39
N GLU A 12 6.82 -1.95 -0.67
CA GLU A 12 7.34 -1.11 -1.74
C GLU A 12 6.26 -0.98 -2.82
N ALA A 13 5.86 0.26 -3.09
CA ALA A 13 4.92 0.60 -4.15
C ALA A 13 5.67 1.24 -5.30
N LYS A 14 5.62 0.60 -6.47
CA LYS A 14 6.30 1.05 -7.68
C LYS A 14 5.30 1.53 -8.72
N ASN A 15 5.50 2.74 -9.20
CA ASN A 15 4.83 3.24 -10.40
C ASN A 15 5.79 3.16 -11.58
N ALA A 16 5.64 2.13 -12.41
CA ALA A 16 6.40 1.97 -13.65
C ALA A 16 5.82 2.78 -14.82
N GLY A 17 4.72 3.51 -14.61
CA GLY A 17 4.05 4.30 -15.64
C GLY A 17 4.62 5.71 -15.80
N ALA A 18 4.27 6.34 -16.92
CA ALA A 18 4.64 7.71 -17.26
C ALA A 18 3.75 8.79 -16.61
N TYR A 19 2.73 8.40 -15.85
CA TYR A 19 1.72 9.29 -15.26
C TYR A 19 1.75 9.19 -13.73
N TYR A 20 1.25 10.23 -13.06
CA TYR A 20 1.03 10.15 -11.62
C TYR A 20 -0.07 9.12 -11.30
N ALA A 21 0.17 8.28 -10.32
CA ALA A 21 -0.85 7.39 -9.76
C ALA A 21 -1.39 8.00 -8.48
N SER A 22 -2.58 8.58 -8.55
CA SER A 22 -3.30 9.10 -7.39
C SER A 22 -4.08 7.97 -6.72
N LEU A 23 -3.79 7.70 -5.44
CA LEU A 23 -4.49 6.67 -4.66
C LEU A 23 -5.34 7.33 -3.57
N SER A 24 -6.61 6.94 -3.49
CA SER A 24 -7.49 7.40 -2.41
C SER A 24 -7.33 6.58 -1.11
N ASN A 25 -6.77 5.37 -1.21
CA ASN A 25 -6.43 4.50 -0.09
C ASN A 25 -5.46 3.38 -0.54
N ALA A 26 -4.92 2.66 0.45
CA ALA A 26 -4.31 1.35 0.27
C ALA A 26 -4.49 0.52 1.53
N GLN A 27 -4.73 -0.78 1.36
CA GLN A 27 -4.94 -1.71 2.46
C GLN A 27 -4.24 -3.03 2.16
N LEU A 28 -3.52 -3.57 3.14
CA LEU A 28 -3.05 -4.94 3.10
C LEU A 28 -4.16 -5.85 3.65
N ILE A 29 -4.56 -6.84 2.86
CA ILE A 29 -5.50 -7.88 3.25
C ILE A 29 -4.70 -9.15 3.55
N ALA A 30 -4.83 -9.68 4.76
CA ALA A 30 -4.19 -10.92 5.16
C ALA A 30 -4.99 -11.63 6.25
N GLY A 31 -5.26 -12.93 6.07
CA GLY A 31 -6.03 -13.72 7.04
C GLY A 31 -7.43 -13.15 7.34
N GLY A 32 -8.06 -12.49 6.36
CA GLY A 32 -9.37 -11.85 6.52
C GLY A 32 -9.36 -10.50 7.26
N LYS A 33 -8.18 -9.95 7.59
CA LYS A 33 -8.05 -8.62 8.17
C LYS A 33 -7.60 -7.61 7.11
N GLU A 34 -8.12 -6.40 7.21
CA GLU A 34 -7.68 -5.24 6.42
C GLU A 34 -6.80 -4.33 7.29
N ILE A 35 -5.59 -4.04 6.83
CA ILE A 35 -4.65 -3.17 7.52
C ILE A 35 -4.40 -1.94 6.63
N PRO A 36 -4.85 -0.74 7.05
CA PRO A 36 -4.65 0.47 6.28
C PRO A 36 -3.16 0.84 6.23
N LEU A 37 -2.73 1.28 5.05
CA LEU A 37 -1.37 1.73 4.77
C LEU A 37 -1.32 3.24 4.57
N GLN A 38 -0.18 3.84 4.87
CA GLN A 38 0.12 5.24 4.60
C GLN A 38 0.45 5.45 3.11
N ALA A 39 -0.54 5.19 2.24
CA ALA A 39 -0.37 5.39 0.81
C ALA A 39 -0.34 6.88 0.45
N GLU A 40 0.46 7.19 -0.56
CA GLU A 40 0.62 8.52 -1.14
C GLU A 40 0.60 8.42 -2.66
N MET A 41 0.42 9.57 -3.32
CA MET A 41 0.53 9.66 -4.77
C MET A 41 1.93 9.25 -5.25
N LEU A 42 1.98 8.39 -6.26
CA LEU A 42 3.26 7.96 -6.85
C LEU A 42 3.54 8.79 -8.11
N ALA A 43 4.72 9.40 -8.16
CA ALA A 43 5.20 10.08 -9.37
C ALA A 43 5.49 9.07 -10.50
N PRO A 44 5.56 9.51 -11.76
CA PRO A 44 6.03 8.67 -12.86
C PRO A 44 7.40 8.04 -12.54
N TYR A 45 7.56 6.76 -12.87
CA TYR A 45 8.81 6.00 -12.69
C TYR A 45 9.42 6.09 -11.28
N SER A 46 8.58 6.12 -10.26
CA SER A 46 9.01 6.25 -8.87
C SER A 46 8.63 5.06 -8.01
N GLU A 47 9.32 4.96 -6.88
CA GLU A 47 9.10 3.96 -5.84
C GLU A 47 8.88 4.69 -4.51
N LYS A 48 7.95 4.17 -3.69
CA LYS A 48 7.68 4.66 -2.34
C LYS A 48 7.54 3.49 -1.39
N VAL A 49 7.91 3.73 -0.14
CA VAL A 49 7.73 2.76 0.94
C VAL A 49 6.51 3.14 1.75
N TRP A 50 5.52 2.27 1.83
CA TRP A 50 4.33 2.48 2.63
C TRP A 50 4.37 1.63 3.89
N HIS A 51 4.04 2.26 5.01
CA HIS A 51 3.96 1.62 6.31
C HIS A 51 2.50 1.44 6.74
N PRO A 52 2.20 0.49 7.63
CA PRO A 52 0.93 0.46 8.34
C PRO A 52 0.64 1.82 9.01
N VAL A 53 -0.60 2.26 8.95
CA VAL A 53 -1.02 3.48 9.68
C VAL A 53 -0.86 3.30 11.20
N LYS A 54 -1.06 2.07 11.68
CA LYS A 54 -0.80 1.67 13.07
C LYS A 54 0.19 0.52 13.08
N SER A 55 1.21 0.62 13.93
CA SER A 55 2.19 -0.46 14.11
C SER A 55 1.48 -1.78 14.42
N SER A 56 1.89 -2.83 13.71
CA SER A 56 1.36 -4.17 13.85
C SER A 56 2.33 -5.18 13.24
N PRO A 57 2.41 -6.41 13.76
CA PRO A 57 3.19 -7.45 13.10
C PRO A 57 2.61 -7.78 11.73
N LEU A 58 3.46 -8.21 10.79
CA LEU A 58 3.00 -8.66 9.48
C LEU A 58 2.12 -9.91 9.66
N PRO A 59 0.86 -9.89 9.22
CA PRO A 59 -0.01 -11.05 9.43
C PRO A 59 0.50 -12.28 8.69
N ALA A 60 0.21 -13.46 9.24
CA ALA A 60 0.45 -14.74 8.57
C ALA A 60 -0.51 -14.94 7.39
N GLY A 61 -0.12 -15.81 6.45
CA GLY A 61 -0.94 -16.19 5.29
C GLY A 61 -0.65 -15.36 4.03
N LYS A 62 -1.54 -15.55 3.04
CA LYS A 62 -1.52 -14.88 1.74
C LYS A 62 -1.73 -13.38 1.92
N LEU A 63 -0.91 -12.57 1.25
CA LEU A 63 -0.96 -11.12 1.30
C LEU A 63 -1.57 -10.59 0.01
N MET A 64 -2.58 -9.72 0.13
CA MET A 64 -3.16 -9.00 -1.00
C MET A 64 -3.11 -7.50 -0.73
N LEU A 65 -2.65 -6.70 -1.67
CA LEU A 65 -2.82 -5.25 -1.65
C LEU A 65 -4.14 -4.90 -2.32
N LYS A 66 -4.98 -4.11 -1.66
CA LYS A 66 -6.18 -3.51 -2.23
C LYS A 66 -6.04 -2.00 -2.25
N THR A 67 -6.21 -1.37 -3.40
CA THR A 67 -6.08 0.09 -3.59
C THR A 67 -7.20 0.62 -4.48
N TRP A 68 -7.47 1.92 -4.36
CA TRP A 68 -8.39 2.62 -5.25
C TRP A 68 -7.65 3.77 -5.93
N LEU A 69 -7.38 3.59 -7.22
CA LEU A 69 -6.81 4.63 -8.07
C LEU A 69 -7.87 5.65 -8.46
N ILE A 70 -7.48 6.92 -8.54
CA ILE A 70 -8.30 8.01 -9.05
C ILE A 70 -7.89 8.26 -10.49
N ASN A 71 -8.83 8.13 -11.44
CA ASN A 71 -8.59 8.43 -12.84
C ASN A 71 -8.82 9.93 -13.15
N ASP A 72 -8.49 10.36 -14.37
CA ASP A 72 -8.56 11.77 -14.80
C ASP A 72 -9.97 12.38 -14.75
N TYR A 73 -11.01 11.54 -14.70
CA TYR A 73 -12.41 11.97 -14.55
C TYR A 73 -12.86 12.06 -13.09
N GLY A 74 -11.95 11.83 -12.14
CA GLY A 74 -12.25 11.76 -10.70
C GLY A 74 -12.93 10.46 -10.26
N GLY A 75 -13.09 9.50 -11.18
CA GLY A 75 -13.61 8.17 -10.90
C GLY A 75 -12.62 7.34 -10.07
N ARG A 76 -13.14 6.41 -9.28
CA ARG A 76 -12.32 5.48 -8.49
C ARG A 76 -12.36 4.09 -9.09
N GLU A 77 -11.18 3.52 -9.30
CA GLU A 77 -10.99 2.17 -9.81
C GLU A 77 -10.30 1.32 -8.76
N GLU A 78 -10.97 0.23 -8.35
CA GLU A 78 -10.40 -0.72 -7.40
C GLU A 78 -9.40 -1.63 -8.11
N VAL A 79 -8.20 -1.75 -7.55
CA VAL A 79 -7.17 -2.66 -8.02
C VAL A 79 -6.67 -3.52 -6.87
N THR A 80 -6.49 -4.81 -7.16
CA THR A 80 -6.00 -5.79 -6.20
C THR A 80 -4.76 -6.48 -6.74
N TYR A 81 -3.72 -6.58 -5.93
CA TYR A 81 -2.47 -7.26 -6.25
C TYR A 81 -2.18 -8.35 -5.22
N GLU A 82 -1.69 -9.50 -5.66
CA GLU A 82 -1.07 -10.47 -4.76
C GLU A 82 0.36 -10.00 -4.45
N ILE A 83 0.72 -9.99 -3.16
CA ILE A 83 2.06 -9.58 -2.71
C ILE A 83 2.87 -10.82 -2.30
N ALA A 84 4.06 -10.95 -2.87
CA ALA A 84 5.06 -11.89 -2.40
C ALA A 84 5.70 -11.40 -1.09
N ARG A 85 6.03 -12.33 -0.19
CA ARG A 85 6.75 -12.03 1.06
C ARG A 85 8.23 -11.77 0.81
#